data_AF-A0A355WNE8-F1
#
_entry.id   AF-A0A355WNE8-F1
#
_cell.length_a   1.000
_cell.length_b   1.000
_cell.length_c   1.000
_cell.angle_alpha   90.00
_cell.angle_beta   90.00
_cell.angle_gamma   90.00
#
_symmetry.space_group_name_H-M   'P 1'
#
loop_
_entity.id
_entity.type
_entity.pdbx_description
1 polymer ?
#
loop_
_entity_poly.entity_id
_entity_poly.type
_entity_poly.pdbx_seq_one_letter_code
_entity_poly.pdbx_strand_id
1 'polypeptide(L)' 'NMHWERVAVPQTPTNFERFITSIRTGINDQPDFECGAEAQKIVDACFESSKQRRWVDI' A
#
# COMPACT_ATOMS: atom_id res chain seq x y z
N ASN A 1 -34.42 -8.07 0.40
CA ASN A 1 -34.13 -7.44 -0.91
C ASN A 1 -32.78 -6.75 -0.81
N MET A 2 -31.69 -7.37 -1.29
CA MET A 2 -30.37 -6.73 -1.36
C MET A 2 -30.34 -5.84 -2.60
N HIS A 3 -30.10 -4.55 -2.40
CA HIS A 3 -29.94 -3.57 -3.46
C HIS A 3 -28.70 -2.73 -3.18
N TRP A 4 -28.04 -2.29 -4.24
CA TRP A 4 -26.90 -1.39 -4.13
C TRP A 4 -27.37 0.03 -3.91
N GLU A 5 -26.74 0.73 -2.96
CA GLU A 5 -26.94 2.14 -2.68
C GLU A 5 -25.70 2.94 -3.09
N ARG A 6 -25.92 4.14 -3.62
CA ARG A 6 -24.82 5.08 -3.91
C ARG A 6 -24.55 5.93 -2.68
N VAL A 7 -23.32 5.86 -2.19
CA VAL A 7 -22.84 6.68 -1.07
C VAL A 7 -21.90 7.75 -1.61
N ALA A 8 -22.17 9.01 -1.29
CA ALA A 8 -21.24 10.09 -1.59
C ALA A 8 -20.08 10.05 -0.59
N VAL A 9 -18.84 10.08 -1.09
CA VAL A 9 -17.63 10.11 -0.26
C VAL A 9 -16.80 11.35 -0.58
N PRO A 10 -16.16 11.95 0.45
CA PRO A 10 -15.25 13.08 0.22
C PRO A 10 -14.05 12.65 -0.62
N GLN A 11 -13.44 13.62 -1.29
CA GLN A 11 -12.16 13.39 -1.97
C GLN A 11 -11.09 13.03 -0.94
N THR A 12 -10.35 11.96 -1.21
CA THR A 12 -9.16 11.61 -0.42
C THR A 12 -7.99 12.47 -0.87
N PRO A 13 -7.08 12.84 0.04
CA PRO A 13 -5.85 13.53 -0.33
C PRO A 13 -5.05 12.73 -1.38
N THR A 14 -4.53 13.44 -2.37
CA THR A 14 -3.58 12.89 -3.33
C THR A 14 -2.24 12.58 -2.65
N ASN A 15 -1.43 11.70 -3.24
CA ASN A 15 -0.09 11.41 -2.71
C ASN A 15 0.79 12.67 -2.59
N PHE A 16 0.61 13.66 -3.48
CA PHE A 16 1.33 14.93 -3.40
C PHE A 16 0.94 15.75 -2.17
N GLU A 17 -0.36 15.85 -1.87
CA GLU A 17 -0.86 16.58 -0.70
C GLU A 17 -0.42 15.91 0.59
N ARG A 18 -0.43 14.58 0.63
CA ARG A 18 0.06 13.78 1.76
C ARG A 18 1.55 14.00 1.98
N PHE A 19 2.34 13.94 0.91
CA PHE A 19 3.79 14.21 0.98
C PHE A 19 4.09 15.62 1.49
N ILE A 20 3.45 16.65 0.95
CA ILE A 20 3.64 18.04 1.41
C ILE A 20 3.27 18.18 2.90
N THR A 21 2.19 17.53 3.33
CA THR A 21 1.75 17.53 4.72
C THR A 21 2.79 16.89 5.64
N SER A 22 3.37 15.75 5.24
CA SER A 22 4.44 15.10 6.01
C SER A 22 5.68 15.98 6.15
N ILE A 23 6.10 16.66 5.08
CA ILE A 23 7.23 17.59 5.14
C ILE A 23 6.94 18.77 6.09
N ARG A 24 5.74 19.34 6.04
CA ARG A 24 5.36 20.50 6.87
C ARG A 24 5.21 20.15 8.35
N THR A 25 4.72 18.97 8.66
CA THR A 25 4.41 18.53 10.02
C THR A 25 5.56 17.78 10.68
N GLY A 26 6.51 17.25 9.89
CA GLY A 26 7.54 16.34 10.36
C GLY A 26 6.99 14.94 10.70
N ILE A 27 5.72 14.66 10.41
CA ILE A 27 5.06 13.38 10.70
C ILE A 27 4.92 12.62 9.40
N ASN A 28 5.54 11.45 9.31
CA ASN A 28 5.47 10.62 8.11
C ASN A 28 4.08 9.99 7.97
N ASP A 29 3.53 9.99 6.75
CA ASP A 29 2.25 9.37 6.42
C ASP A 29 2.48 7.99 5.80
N GLN A 30 1.47 7.11 5.85
CA GLN A 30 1.58 5.71 5.38
C GLN A 30 1.08 5.54 3.93
N PRO A 31 1.65 4.65 3.11
CA PRO A 31 2.73 3.74 3.42
C PRO A 31 4.08 4.46 3.50
N ASP A 32 4.84 4.13 4.52
CA ASP A 32 6.22 4.59 4.67
C ASP A 32 7.22 3.62 4.02
N PHE A 33 8.50 3.89 4.21
CA PHE A 33 9.58 3.07 3.65
C PHE A 33 9.58 1.64 4.21
N GLU A 34 9.23 1.45 5.49
CA GLU A 34 9.20 0.12 6.11
C GLU A 34 8.08 -0.72 5.50
N CYS A 35 6.88 -0.14 5.35
CA CYS A 35 5.78 -0.77 4.63
C CYS A 35 6.18 -1.12 3.18
N GLY A 36 6.89 -0.22 2.49
CA GLY A 36 7.42 -0.48 1.15
C GLY A 36 8.40 -1.65 1.12
N ALA A 37 9.31 -1.74 2.08
CA ALA A 37 10.27 -2.83 2.20
C ALA A 37 9.59 -4.17 2.50
N GLU A 38 8.56 -4.19 3.34
CA GLU A 38 7.75 -5.38 3.61
C GLU A 38 7.00 -5.85 2.36
N ALA A 39 6.37 -4.92 1.64
CA ALA A 39 5.72 -5.23 0.37
C ALA A 39 6.72 -5.79 -0.65
N GLN A 40 7.93 -5.25 -0.71
CA GLN A 40 8.97 -5.73 -1.62
C GLN A 40 9.38 -7.18 -1.31
N LYS A 41 9.51 -7.56 -0.01
CA LYS A 41 9.82 -8.95 0.37
C LYS A 41 8.79 -9.94 -0.20
N ILE A 42 7.52 -9.56 -0.19
CA ILE A 42 6.43 -10.40 -0.73
C ILE A 42 6.55 -10.52 -2.25
N VAL A 43 6.81 -9.41 -2.94
CA VAL A 43 7.03 -9.40 -4.39
C VAL A 43 8.22 -10.28 -4.78
N ASP A 44 9.33 -10.17 -4.05
CA ASP A 44 10.54 -10.98 -4.28
C ASP A 44 10.28 -12.47 -4.04
N ALA A 45 9.53 -12.82 -2.99
CA ALA A 45 9.13 -14.19 -2.72
C ALA A 45 8.22 -14.77 -3.82
N CYS A 46 7.35 -13.95 -4.44
CA CYS A 46 6.55 -14.37 -5.59
C CYS A 46 7.41 -14.74 -6.80
N PHE A 47 8.44 -13.94 -7.09
CA PHE A 47 9.39 -14.23 -8.16
C PHE A 47 10.15 -15.53 -7.91
N GLU A 48 10.63 -15.73 -6.68
CA GLU A 48 11.37 -16.94 -6.33
C GLU A 48 10.48 -18.19 -6.32
N SER A 49 9.25 -18.07 -5.81
CA SER A 49 8.23 -19.12 -5.86
C SER A 49 7.94 -19.56 -7.30
N SER A 50 7.75 -18.60 -8.21
CA SER A 50 7.53 -18.86 -9.63
C SER A 50 8.70 -19.63 -10.26
N LYS A 51 9.94 -19.21 -9.96
CA LYS A 51 11.16 -19.83 -10.46
C LYS A 51 11.34 -21.27 -9.95
N GLN A 52 11.07 -21.51 -8.66
CA GLN A 52 11.26 -22.82 -8.04
C GLN A 52 10.04 -23.75 -8.16
N ARG A 53 8.88 -23.22 -8.58
CA ARG A 53 7.59 -23.93 -8.64
C ARG A 53 7.20 -24.56 -7.31
N ARG A 54 7.48 -23.86 -6.21
CA ARG A 54 7.09 -24.27 -4.86
C ARG A 54 6.81 -23.05 -3.99
N TRP A 55 6.14 -23.30 -2.87
CA TRP A 55 5.97 -22.31 -1.81
C TRP A 55 7.32 -21.82 -1.27
N VAL A 56 7.40 -20.52 -0.97
CA VAL A 56 8.53 -19.83 -0.34
C VAL A 56 8.00 -19.13 0.90
N ASP A 57 8.59 -19.44 2.06
CA ASP A 57 8.26 -18.78 3.33
C ASP A 57 8.82 -17.34 3.35
N ILE A 58 8.07 -16.44 3.99
CA ILE A 58 8.35 -14.99 4.07
C ILE A 58 8.47 -14.59 5.53
#